data_AF-T2GCF2-F1
#
_entry.id   AF-T2GCF2-F1
#
_cell.length_a   1.000
_cell.length_b   1.000
_cell.length_c   1.000
_cell.angle_alpha   90.00
_cell.angle_beta   90.00
_cell.angle_gamma   90.00
#
_symmetry.space_group_name_H-M   'P 1'
#
loop_
_entity.id
_entity.type
_entity.pdbx_description
1 polymer ?
#
loop_
_entity_poly.entity_id
_entity_poly.type
_entity_poly.pdbx_seq_one_letter_code
_entity_poly.pdbx_strand_id
1 'polypeptide(L)'
;MAWDAVTGATAYQVGLYVDGVLVAGRMTSDLAHAVTAQELVQLGGPWAAMDVKVSAVTANYQVGAAAVLTVTTPPLPAPGGLVVAGMLTAAAVLTWQPVAGATGYVLLLGDSEGFSPADGIQVYSGTVASAVVAMDATPPYLRYFRVAATDAVARELADLTWSAAVAVVDATNGLVTHTGALIITEAGSPLAIA
;
A
#
# COMPACT_ATOMS: atom_id res chain seq x y z
N MET A 1 -1.86 -2.72 26.33
CA MET A 1 -1.04 -1.61 26.86
C MET A 1 -1.09 -1.64 28.38
N ALA A 2 -0.04 -1.19 29.05
CA ALA A 2 0.04 -1.13 30.52
C ALA A 2 0.76 0.15 30.93
N TRP A 3 0.49 0.63 32.14
CA TRP A 3 1.08 1.84 32.70
C TRP A 3 1.32 1.69 34.20
N ASP A 4 2.23 2.51 34.73
CA ASP A 4 2.54 2.51 36.14
C ASP A 4 1.48 3.24 36.96
N ALA A 5 1.35 2.84 38.24
CA ALA A 5 0.49 3.51 39.19
C ALA A 5 0.96 4.97 39.40
N VAL A 6 0.02 5.91 39.42
CA VAL A 6 0.30 7.34 39.66
C VAL A 6 -0.19 7.68 41.06
N THR A 7 0.68 8.23 41.89
CA THR A 7 0.35 8.61 43.28
C THR A 7 -0.85 9.54 43.33
N GLY A 8 -1.84 9.20 44.15
CA GLY A 8 -3.08 9.97 44.32
C GLY A 8 -4.15 9.72 43.23
N ALA A 9 -3.84 8.92 42.21
CA ALA A 9 -4.83 8.46 41.25
C ALA A 9 -5.71 7.37 41.87
N THR A 10 -7.02 7.47 41.62
CA THR A 10 -8.00 6.45 41.99
C THR A 10 -8.56 5.72 40.76
N ALA A 11 -8.35 6.29 39.57
CA ALA A 11 -8.73 5.70 38.29
C ALA A 11 -7.89 6.30 37.15
N TYR A 12 -8.12 5.81 35.94
CA TYR A 12 -7.49 6.24 34.71
C TYR A 12 -8.52 6.44 33.61
N GLN A 13 -8.41 7.56 32.89
CA GLN A 13 -9.08 7.75 31.62
C GLN A 13 -8.17 7.23 30.50
N VAL A 14 -8.64 6.24 29.76
CA VAL A 14 -7.97 5.69 28.58
C VAL A 14 -8.80 6.08 27.37
N GLY A 15 -8.18 6.75 26.39
CA GLY A 15 -8.82 7.14 25.14
C GLY A 15 -7.99 6.73 23.94
N LEU A 16 -8.65 6.20 22.92
CA LEU A 16 -8.07 5.91 21.61
C LEU A 16 -8.50 7.01 20.65
N TYR A 17 -7.52 7.59 19.95
CA TYR A 17 -7.69 8.75 19.09
C TYR A 17 -7.15 8.45 17.69
N VAL A 18 -7.88 8.89 16.67
CA VAL A 18 -7.48 8.80 15.25
C VAL A 18 -7.58 10.20 14.68
N ASP A 19 -6.50 10.68 14.05
CA ASP A 19 -6.39 12.06 13.55
C ASP A 19 -6.78 13.12 14.60
N GLY A 20 -6.41 12.86 15.86
CA GLY A 20 -6.71 13.72 17.00
C GLY A 20 -8.15 13.63 17.55
N VAL A 21 -9.03 12.86 16.91
CA VAL A 21 -10.43 12.66 17.32
C VAL A 21 -10.56 11.44 18.22
N LEU A 22 -11.24 11.57 19.36
CA LEU A 22 -11.53 10.45 20.26
C LEU A 22 -12.52 9.49 19.58
N VAL A 23 -12.11 8.24 19.36
CA VAL A 23 -12.96 7.19 18.77
C VAL A 23 -13.47 6.18 19.80
N ALA A 24 -12.75 6.00 20.91
CA ALA A 24 -13.18 5.16 22.03
C ALA A 24 -12.58 5.67 23.34
N GLY A 25 -13.36 5.63 24.41
CA GLY A 25 -12.91 6.06 25.74
C GLY A 25 -13.44 5.15 26.84
N ARG A 26 -12.63 4.96 27.89
CA ARG A 26 -12.98 4.17 29.07
C ARG A 26 -12.36 4.78 30.33
N MET A 27 -13.12 4.71 31.42
CA MET A 27 -12.57 4.83 32.78
C MET A 27 -12.25 3.44 33.34
N THR A 28 -11.10 3.30 33.99
CA THR A 28 -10.70 2.04 34.63
C THR A 28 -9.86 2.29 35.88
N SER A 29 -9.96 1.42 36.88
CA SER A 29 -9.01 1.36 38.00
C SER A 29 -7.83 0.42 37.73
N ASP A 30 -7.91 -0.38 36.66
CA ASP A 30 -6.83 -1.27 36.25
C ASP A 30 -5.62 -0.48 35.76
N LEU A 31 -4.43 -1.09 35.85
CA LEU A 31 -3.17 -0.53 35.33
C LEU A 31 -2.83 -1.00 33.90
N ALA A 32 -3.81 -1.61 33.24
CA ALA A 32 -3.67 -2.10 31.88
C ALA A 32 -5.01 -2.08 31.16
N HIS A 33 -4.93 -1.96 29.83
CA HIS A 33 -6.07 -2.12 28.95
C HIS A 33 -5.64 -2.82 27.66
N ALA A 34 -6.48 -3.71 27.16
CA ALA A 34 -6.28 -4.37 25.88
C ALA A 34 -7.46 -4.04 24.97
N VAL A 35 -7.15 -3.73 23.72
CA VAL A 35 -8.12 -3.60 22.62
C VAL A 35 -7.76 -4.72 21.64
N THR A 36 -8.71 -5.60 21.38
CA THR A 36 -8.55 -6.70 20.43
C THR A 36 -8.67 -6.19 18.99
N ALA A 37 -8.17 -6.97 18.03
CA ALA A 37 -8.33 -6.65 16.62
C ALA A 37 -9.80 -6.56 16.20
N GLN A 38 -10.68 -7.39 16.78
CA GLN A 38 -12.12 -7.35 16.49
C GLN A 38 -12.77 -6.06 17.00
N GLU A 39 -12.45 -5.63 18.21
CA GLU A 39 -12.92 -4.35 18.75
C GLU A 39 -12.42 -3.18 17.91
N LEU A 40 -11.15 -3.22 17.46
CA LEU A 40 -10.60 -2.19 16.59
C LEU A 40 -11.37 -2.07 15.27
N VAL A 41 -11.77 -3.20 14.67
CA VAL A 41 -12.62 -3.22 13.48
C VAL A 41 -14.01 -2.63 13.76
N GLN A 42 -14.61 -2.95 14.92
CA GLN A 42 -15.92 -2.37 15.29
C GLN A 42 -15.87 -0.85 15.48
N LEU A 43 -14.71 -0.32 15.86
CA LEU A 43 -14.49 1.12 16.01
C LEU A 43 -14.21 1.83 14.67
N GLY A 44 -14.19 1.10 13.55
CA GLY A 44 -13.93 1.64 12.21
C GLY A 44 -12.47 1.56 11.75
N GLY A 45 -11.63 0.82 12.47
CA GLY A 45 -10.27 0.49 12.05
C GLY A 45 -10.21 -0.74 11.13
N PRO A 46 -9.01 -1.24 10.83
CA PRO A 46 -7.72 -0.77 11.34
C PRO A 46 -7.25 0.54 10.69
N TRP A 47 -6.46 1.33 11.42
CA TRP A 47 -5.93 2.62 10.96
C TRP A 47 -4.41 2.56 10.75
N ALA A 48 -3.90 3.44 9.88
CA ALA A 48 -2.47 3.57 9.62
C ALA A 48 -1.72 4.08 10.85
N ALA A 49 -2.36 4.96 11.63
CA ALA A 49 -1.88 5.42 12.91
C ALA A 49 -3.06 5.70 13.86
N MET A 50 -2.80 5.54 15.16
CA MET A 50 -3.70 5.96 16.23
C MET A 50 -2.89 6.33 17.47
N ASP A 51 -3.42 7.22 18.29
CA ASP A 51 -2.88 7.54 19.60
C ASP A 51 -3.72 6.89 20.68
N VAL A 52 -3.06 6.28 21.67
CA VAL A 52 -3.68 5.93 22.94
C VAL A 52 -3.21 6.91 24.00
N LYS A 53 -4.16 7.60 24.64
CA LYS A 53 -3.90 8.56 25.70
C LYS A 53 -4.40 8.01 27.02
N VAL A 54 -3.54 8.05 28.04
CA VAL A 54 -3.87 7.63 29.40
C VAL A 54 -3.63 8.80 30.35
N SER A 55 -4.67 9.21 31.07
CA SER A 55 -4.59 10.24 32.10
C SER A 55 -4.99 9.66 33.46
N ALA A 56 -4.18 9.93 34.48
CA ALA A 56 -4.55 9.66 35.86
C ALA A 56 -5.72 10.54 36.30
N VAL A 57 -6.64 9.96 37.07
CA VAL A 57 -7.81 10.65 37.63
C VAL A 57 -7.80 10.46 39.14
N THR A 58 -7.84 11.56 39.87
CA THR A 58 -7.87 11.60 41.34
C THR A 58 -9.28 11.40 41.88
N ALA A 59 -9.41 11.21 43.21
CA ALA A 59 -10.70 11.04 43.88
C ALA A 59 -11.66 12.24 43.72
N ASN A 60 -11.13 13.44 43.50
CA ASN A 60 -11.89 14.67 43.23
C ASN A 60 -12.06 14.95 41.72
N TYR A 61 -11.91 13.92 40.87
CA TYR A 61 -12.09 13.97 39.41
C TYR A 61 -11.16 14.94 38.67
N GLN A 62 -9.99 15.26 39.25
CA GLN A 62 -8.98 16.02 38.51
C GLN A 62 -8.25 15.07 37.55
N VAL A 63 -8.20 15.47 36.29
CA VAL A 63 -7.53 14.71 35.23
C VAL A 63 -6.12 15.27 35.06
N GLY A 64 -5.12 14.41 35.25
CA GLY A 64 -3.72 14.74 35.03
C GLY A 64 -3.37 14.82 33.54
N ALA A 65 -2.15 15.27 33.26
CA ALA A 65 -1.59 15.24 31.91
C ALA A 65 -1.65 13.81 31.33
N ALA A 66 -1.94 13.72 30.03
CA ALA A 66 -2.00 12.44 29.35
C ALA A 66 -0.60 11.95 28.97
N ALA A 67 -0.30 10.70 29.31
CA ALA A 67 0.72 9.94 28.61
C ALA A 67 0.17 9.53 27.25
N VAL A 68 0.97 9.66 26.18
CA VAL A 68 0.55 9.35 24.80
C VAL A 68 1.41 8.21 24.26
N LEU A 69 0.78 7.19 23.74
CA LEU A 69 1.38 6.09 22.99
C LEU A 69 0.84 6.12 21.56
N THR A 70 1.70 6.45 20.59
CA THR A 70 1.34 6.35 19.17
C THR A 70 1.59 4.92 18.68
N VAL A 71 0.58 4.34 18.05
CA VAL A 71 0.63 3.02 17.43
C VAL A 71 0.49 3.20 15.92
N THR A 72 1.44 2.66 15.16
CA THR A 72 1.42 2.71 13.69
C THR A 72 1.31 1.31 13.10
N THR A 73 0.55 1.21 12.01
CA THR A 73 0.39 -0.01 11.23
C THR A 73 1.13 0.17 9.91
N PRO A 74 2.33 -0.41 9.74
CA PRO A 74 3.11 -0.22 8.52
C PRO A 74 2.35 -0.79 7.31
N PRO A 75 2.55 -0.22 6.11
CA PRO A 75 2.03 -0.82 4.88
C PRO A 75 2.59 -2.23 4.68
N LEU A 76 1.89 -3.05 3.91
CA LEU A 76 2.40 -4.34 3.47
C LEU A 76 3.71 -4.19 2.67
N PRO A 77 4.58 -5.21 2.68
CA PRO A 77 5.75 -5.20 1.82
C PRO A 77 5.33 -5.18 0.34
N ALA A 78 6.19 -4.61 -0.51
CA ALA A 78 5.97 -4.62 -1.94
C ALA A 78 5.88 -6.06 -2.47
N PRO A 79 4.96 -6.34 -3.42
CA PRO A 79 4.95 -7.61 -4.11
C PRO A 79 6.27 -7.85 -4.87
N GLY A 80 6.81 -9.05 -4.72
CA GLY A 80 7.98 -9.50 -5.48
C GLY A 80 7.60 -10.07 -6.85
N GLY A 81 8.58 -10.15 -7.75
CA GLY A 81 8.45 -10.88 -9.01
C GLY A 81 7.41 -10.30 -9.98
N LEU A 82 7.16 -8.99 -9.95
CA LEU A 82 6.34 -8.33 -10.96
C LEU A 82 6.97 -8.53 -12.34
N VAL A 83 6.23 -9.15 -13.26
CA VAL A 83 6.67 -9.44 -14.62
C VAL A 83 5.52 -9.31 -15.61
N VAL A 84 5.87 -9.13 -16.88
CA VAL A 84 4.96 -9.30 -18.01
C VAL A 84 4.86 -10.79 -18.34
N ALA A 85 3.72 -11.39 -18.04
CA ALA A 85 3.44 -12.80 -18.32
C ALA A 85 3.00 -13.03 -19.78
N GLY A 86 2.46 -12.01 -20.45
CA GLY A 86 2.09 -12.08 -21.85
C GLY A 86 1.57 -10.76 -22.41
N MET A 87 1.45 -10.70 -23.73
CA MET A 87 0.86 -9.57 -24.45
C MET A 87 -0.36 -10.03 -25.24
N LEU A 88 -1.41 -9.23 -25.20
CA LEU A 88 -2.57 -9.29 -26.08
C LEU A 88 -2.49 -8.14 -27.09
N THR A 89 -3.36 -8.14 -28.09
CA THR A 89 -3.36 -7.14 -29.17
C THR A 89 -3.40 -5.68 -28.67
N ALA A 90 -3.98 -5.41 -27.50
CA ALA A 90 -4.07 -4.07 -26.91
C ALA A 90 -3.98 -4.10 -25.38
N ALA A 91 -3.30 -5.09 -24.80
CA ALA A 91 -3.18 -5.22 -23.34
C ALA A 91 -1.95 -6.02 -22.93
N ALA A 92 -1.39 -5.73 -21.75
CA ALA A 92 -0.44 -6.63 -21.10
C ALA A 92 -1.09 -7.46 -20.02
N VAL A 93 -0.62 -8.70 -19.90
CA VAL A 93 -0.89 -9.57 -18.77
C VAL A 93 0.29 -9.46 -17.80
N LEU A 94 0.03 -8.96 -16.60
CA LEU A 94 1.00 -8.75 -15.54
C LEU A 94 0.74 -9.73 -14.40
N THR A 95 1.79 -10.31 -13.84
CA THR A 95 1.71 -11.21 -12.68
C THR A 95 2.77 -10.86 -11.65
N TRP A 96 2.48 -11.14 -10.38
CA TRP A 96 3.41 -10.94 -9.27
C TRP A 96 3.19 -12.01 -8.19
N GLN A 97 4.08 -12.07 -7.20
CA GLN A 97 3.94 -12.97 -6.07
C GLN A 97 2.90 -12.45 -5.07
N PRO A 98 1.99 -13.30 -4.57
CA PRO A 98 1.06 -12.91 -3.51
C PRO A 98 1.79 -12.45 -2.24
N VAL A 99 1.28 -11.41 -1.61
CA VAL A 99 1.80 -10.88 -0.34
C VAL A 99 0.94 -11.41 0.82
N ALA A 100 1.58 -11.95 1.85
CA ALA A 100 0.89 -12.43 3.04
C ALA A 100 0.16 -11.27 3.74
N GLY A 101 -1.12 -11.47 4.07
CA GLY A 101 -1.98 -10.44 4.67
C GLY A 101 -2.60 -9.47 3.68
N ALA A 102 -2.28 -9.55 2.38
CA ALA A 102 -2.92 -8.74 1.35
C ALA A 102 -4.40 -9.13 1.18
N THR A 103 -5.26 -8.11 1.19
CA THR A 103 -6.67 -8.24 0.78
C THR A 103 -6.87 -7.76 -0.66
N GLY A 104 -5.88 -7.10 -1.25
CA GLY A 104 -5.88 -6.70 -2.65
C GLY A 104 -4.55 -6.17 -3.16
N TYR A 105 -4.57 -5.65 -4.38
CA TYR A 105 -3.44 -5.07 -5.09
C TYR A 105 -3.90 -3.90 -5.93
N VAL A 106 -3.01 -2.93 -6.10
CA VAL A 106 -3.16 -1.80 -7.03
C VAL A 106 -1.98 -1.75 -7.98
N LEU A 107 -2.24 -1.45 -9.25
CA LEU A 107 -1.16 -1.19 -10.22
C LEU A 107 -1.20 0.26 -10.67
N LEU A 108 -0.01 0.84 -10.75
CA LEU A 108 0.21 2.13 -11.37
C LEU A 108 0.98 1.98 -12.68
N LEU A 109 0.64 2.87 -13.60
CA LEU A 109 1.31 3.10 -14.86
C LEU A 109 2.02 4.44 -14.82
N GLY A 110 3.30 4.48 -15.21
CA GLY A 110 4.09 5.70 -15.29
C GLY A 110 4.92 5.77 -16.57
N ASP A 111 5.41 6.98 -16.88
CA ASP A 111 6.14 7.27 -18.11
C ASP A 111 7.67 7.20 -17.94
N SER A 112 8.15 6.95 -16.72
CA SER A 112 9.57 6.73 -16.41
C SER A 112 9.73 5.61 -15.39
N GLU A 113 10.88 4.93 -15.37
CA GLU A 113 11.13 3.83 -14.42
C GLU A 113 11.02 4.26 -12.95
N GLY A 114 11.43 5.49 -12.67
CA GLY A 114 11.53 6.08 -11.34
C GLY A 114 10.27 6.82 -10.86
N PHE A 115 9.15 6.72 -11.57
CA PHE A 115 7.97 7.54 -11.28
C PHE A 115 7.52 7.43 -9.82
N SER A 116 7.10 8.56 -9.24
CA SER A 116 6.48 8.60 -7.92
C SER A 116 5.07 8.03 -8.00
N PRO A 117 4.56 7.33 -6.97
CA PRO A 117 3.18 6.87 -6.95
C PRO A 117 2.14 7.98 -7.16
N ALA A 118 2.45 9.22 -6.74
CA ALA A 118 1.57 10.37 -6.93
C ALA A 118 1.44 10.81 -8.41
N ASP A 119 2.43 10.51 -9.23
CA ASP A 119 2.46 10.85 -10.66
C ASP A 119 1.95 9.70 -11.55
N GLY A 120 1.71 8.53 -10.95
CA GLY A 120 1.25 7.33 -11.65
C GLY A 120 -0.26 7.31 -11.89
N ILE A 121 -0.67 6.65 -12.96
CA ILE A 121 -2.08 6.42 -13.27
C ILE A 121 -2.47 5.05 -12.70
N GLN A 122 -3.49 5.01 -11.83
CA GLN A 122 -4.03 3.73 -11.36
C GLN A 122 -4.81 3.04 -12.46
N VAL A 123 -4.28 1.90 -12.90
CA VAL A 123 -4.82 1.11 -14.02
C VAL A 123 -5.42 -0.22 -13.58
N TYR A 124 -5.24 -0.61 -12.32
CA TYR A 124 -5.83 -1.81 -11.75
C TYR A 124 -6.07 -1.65 -10.25
N SER A 125 -7.17 -2.24 -9.77
CA SER A 125 -7.42 -2.57 -8.36
C SER A 125 -8.20 -3.89 -8.31
N GLY A 126 -7.71 -4.86 -7.53
CA GLY A 126 -8.34 -6.17 -7.44
C GLY A 126 -7.66 -7.10 -6.43
N THR A 127 -8.20 -8.30 -6.26
CA THR A 127 -7.81 -9.21 -5.16
C THR A 127 -6.83 -10.31 -5.58
N VAL A 128 -6.61 -10.49 -6.89
CA VAL A 128 -5.77 -11.55 -7.44
C VAL A 128 -4.39 -11.00 -7.81
N ALA A 129 -3.37 -11.84 -7.73
CA ALA A 129 -1.99 -11.48 -8.03
C ALA A 129 -1.67 -11.44 -9.54
N SER A 130 -2.63 -10.96 -10.33
CA SER A 130 -2.53 -10.83 -11.78
C SER A 130 -3.48 -9.75 -12.29
N ALA A 131 -3.08 -9.01 -13.32
CA ALA A 131 -3.92 -8.03 -13.99
C ALA A 131 -3.79 -8.13 -15.51
N VAL A 132 -4.88 -7.84 -16.21
CA VAL A 132 -4.85 -7.54 -17.65
C VAL A 132 -5.09 -6.04 -17.76
N VAL A 133 -4.09 -5.31 -18.23
CA VAL A 133 -4.17 -3.85 -18.35
C VAL A 133 -4.18 -3.47 -19.81
N ALA A 134 -5.20 -2.71 -20.22
CA ALA A 134 -5.28 -2.14 -21.55
C ALA A 134 -4.09 -1.21 -21.79
N MET A 135 -3.44 -1.37 -22.95
CA MET A 135 -2.38 -0.49 -23.40
C MET A 135 -2.95 0.49 -24.41
N ASP A 136 -2.61 1.76 -24.26
CA ASP A 136 -2.88 2.77 -25.25
C ASP A 136 -1.82 2.69 -26.36
N ALA A 137 -2.24 2.45 -27.60
CA ALA A 137 -1.35 2.46 -28.76
C ALA A 137 -0.85 3.88 -29.13
N THR A 138 -1.11 4.88 -28.28
CA THR A 138 -0.64 6.24 -28.46
C THR A 138 0.72 6.41 -27.78
N PRO A 139 1.73 6.98 -28.45
CA PRO A 139 3.01 7.27 -27.82
C PRO A 139 2.84 7.99 -26.47
N PRO A 140 3.67 7.66 -25.46
CA PRO A 140 4.88 6.83 -25.54
C PRO A 140 4.60 5.32 -25.51
N TYR A 141 5.27 4.56 -26.39
CA TYR A 141 5.15 3.10 -26.45
C TYR A 141 5.82 2.39 -25.27
N LEU A 142 6.81 3.03 -24.62
CA LEU A 142 7.47 2.49 -23.42
C LEU A 142 6.79 3.07 -22.18
N ARG A 143 6.24 2.19 -21.36
CA ARG A 143 5.61 2.52 -20.08
C ARG A 143 6.17 1.64 -18.97
N TYR A 144 5.95 2.06 -17.72
CA TYR A 144 6.46 1.37 -16.55
C TYR A 144 5.33 1.05 -15.59
N PHE A 145 5.28 -0.19 -15.13
CA PHE A 145 4.29 -0.66 -14.15
C PHE A 145 4.93 -0.87 -12.80
N ARG A 146 4.23 -0.46 -11.75
CA ARG A 146 4.53 -0.87 -10.37
C ARG A 146 3.28 -1.44 -9.74
N VAL A 147 3.47 -2.37 -8.81
CA VAL A 147 2.37 -2.97 -8.03
C VAL A 147 2.63 -2.74 -6.54
N ALA A 148 1.56 -2.52 -5.78
CA ALA A 148 1.57 -2.55 -4.33
C ALA A 148 0.45 -3.46 -3.82
N ALA A 149 0.70 -4.10 -2.68
CA ALA A 149 -0.33 -4.83 -1.95
C ALA A 149 -1.14 -3.88 -1.07
N THR A 150 -2.43 -4.17 -0.93
CA THR A 150 -3.35 -3.44 -0.04
C THR A 150 -3.89 -4.39 1.02
N ASP A 151 -4.21 -3.84 2.19
CA ASP A 151 -4.87 -4.52 3.30
C ASP A 151 -6.15 -3.76 3.71
N ALA A 152 -6.72 -4.11 4.86
CA ALA A 152 -7.92 -3.45 5.38
C ALA A 152 -7.67 -2.01 5.90
N VAL A 153 -6.40 -1.58 6.05
CA VAL A 153 -6.07 -0.23 6.47
C VAL A 153 -6.08 0.68 5.24
N ALA A 154 -6.98 1.66 5.24
CA ALA A 154 -7.03 2.68 4.20
C ALA A 154 -5.73 3.51 4.21
N ARG A 155 -5.10 3.62 3.04
CA ARG A 155 -3.87 4.39 2.81
C ARG A 155 -3.96 5.13 1.49
N GLU A 156 -3.31 6.29 1.42
CA GLU A 156 -3.07 6.94 0.14
C GLU A 156 -2.04 6.14 -0.67
N LEU A 157 -2.04 6.30 -1.99
CA LEU A 157 -1.10 5.59 -2.88
C LEU A 157 0.37 5.90 -2.55
N ALA A 158 0.65 7.10 -2.05
CA ALA A 158 1.98 7.53 -1.63
C ALA A 158 2.52 6.76 -0.40
N ASP A 159 1.62 6.21 0.43
CA ASP A 159 1.96 5.52 1.67
C ASP A 159 2.07 3.99 1.51
N LEU A 160 1.86 3.48 0.30
CA LEU A 160 2.04 2.07 -0.03
C LEU A 160 3.50 1.74 -0.35
N THR A 161 3.89 0.49 -0.11
CA THR A 161 5.20 -0.02 -0.54
C THR A 161 5.10 -0.58 -1.96
N TRP A 162 5.79 0.06 -2.90
CA TRP A 162 5.74 -0.29 -4.33
C TRP A 162 6.87 -1.22 -4.75
N SER A 163 6.57 -2.14 -5.68
CA SER A 163 7.58 -2.97 -6.34
C SER A 163 8.58 -2.13 -7.14
N ALA A 164 9.70 -2.76 -7.54
CA ALA A 164 10.47 -2.26 -8.67
C ALA A 164 9.56 -2.14 -9.92
N ALA A 165 9.90 -1.21 -10.81
CA ALA A 165 9.16 -1.03 -12.04
C ALA A 165 9.44 -2.18 -13.02
N VAL A 166 8.43 -2.61 -13.76
CA VAL A 166 8.60 -3.42 -14.97
C VAL A 166 8.30 -2.58 -16.19
N ALA A 167 9.21 -2.58 -17.15
CA ALA A 167 9.03 -1.92 -18.44
C ALA A 167 8.10 -2.75 -19.33
N VAL A 168 7.18 -2.07 -20.01
CA VAL A 168 6.35 -2.64 -21.07
C VAL A 168 6.49 -1.75 -22.29
N VAL A 169 6.77 -2.37 -23.43
CA VAL A 169 6.68 -1.71 -24.73
C VAL A 169 5.39 -2.19 -25.39
N ASP A 170 4.47 -1.28 -25.70
CA ASP A 170 3.30 -1.59 -26.53
C ASP A 170 3.80 -1.98 -27.93
N ALA A 171 3.75 -3.28 -28.20
CA ALA A 171 4.29 -3.89 -29.40
C ALA A 171 3.29 -3.91 -30.57
N THR A 172 2.25 -3.07 -30.56
CA THR A 172 1.46 -2.86 -31.79
C THR A 172 2.36 -2.38 -32.96
N ASN A 173 3.55 -1.84 -32.66
CA ASN A 173 4.63 -1.57 -33.63
C ASN A 173 5.99 -2.23 -33.32
N GLY A 174 5.96 -3.49 -32.86
CA GLY A 174 7.07 -4.43 -33.02
C GLY A 174 8.39 -4.09 -32.30
N LEU A 175 8.55 -4.59 -31.07
CA LEU A 175 9.76 -5.32 -30.63
C LEU A 175 9.47 -5.91 -29.25
N VAL A 176 9.17 -7.20 -29.20
CA VAL A 176 9.13 -7.96 -27.94
C VAL A 176 10.56 -8.04 -27.42
N THR A 177 10.86 -7.43 -26.28
CA THR A 177 12.05 -7.80 -25.49
C THR A 177 11.56 -8.39 -24.17
N HIS A 178 11.38 -9.71 -24.16
CA HIS A 178 11.59 -10.46 -22.92
C HIS A 178 13.06 -10.30 -22.55
N THR A 179 13.32 -10.03 -21.27
CA THR A 179 14.65 -9.95 -20.68
C THR A 179 15.46 -11.21 -21.04
N GLY A 180 16.37 -11.08 -22.00
CA GLY A 180 17.23 -12.17 -22.47
C GLY A 180 17.76 -11.92 -23.89
N ALA A 181 18.96 -11.34 -23.98
CA ALA A 181 19.77 -11.16 -25.19
C ALA A 181 19.11 -10.37 -26.35
N LEU A 182 19.49 -9.09 -26.43
CA LEU A 182 19.33 -8.28 -27.62
C LEU A 182 20.23 -8.82 -28.75
N ILE A 183 19.66 -9.55 -29.72
CA ILE A 183 20.27 -9.72 -31.04
C ILE A 183 19.42 -8.93 -32.03
N ILE A 184 19.91 -7.75 -32.40
CA ILE A 184 19.39 -7.03 -33.56
C ILE A 184 20.13 -7.60 -34.78
N THR A 185 19.51 -8.53 -35.51
CA THR A 185 19.91 -8.77 -36.90
C THR A 185 19.15 -7.79 -37.77
N GLU A 186 19.88 -6.82 -38.31
CA GLU A 186 19.39 -5.82 -39.25
C GLU A 186 18.77 -6.52 -40.48
N ALA A 187 17.45 -6.44 -40.62
CA ALA A 187 16.74 -7.02 -41.75
C ALA A 187 16.68 -6.00 -42.91
N GLY A 188 17.61 -6.15 -43.84
CA GLY A 188 17.32 -6.13 -45.27
C GLY A 188 17.03 -4.77 -45.92
N SER A 189 18.08 -4.16 -46.48
CA SER A 189 17.92 -3.26 -47.63
C SER A 189 17.27 -4.02 -48.81
N PRO A 190 16.36 -3.41 -49.59
CA PRO A 190 15.81 -4.07 -50.77
C PRO A 190 16.89 -4.21 -51.86
N LEU A 191 17.07 -5.44 -52.35
CA LEU A 191 17.85 -5.76 -53.55
C LEU A 191 17.16 -5.13 -54.78
N ALA A 192 17.90 -4.30 -55.51
CA ALA A 192 17.54 -3.85 -56.85
C ALA A 192 17.57 -5.04 -57.82
N ILE A 193 16.51 -5.22 -58.60
CA ILE A 193 16.52 -6.12 -59.77
C ILE A 193 16.81 -5.24 -60.99
N ALA A 194 17.82 -5.66 -61.74
CA ALA A 194 18.28 -5.09 -63.01
C ALA A 194 17.27 -5.30 -64.15
#